data_AF-A0A022WAV7-F1
#
_entry.id   AF-A0A022WAV7-F1
#
_cell.length_a   1.000
_cell.length_b   1.000
_cell.length_c   1.000
_cell.angle_alpha   90.00
_cell.angle_beta   90.00
_cell.angle_gamma   90.00
#
_symmetry.space_group_name_H-M   'P 1'
#
loop_
_entity.id
_entity.type
_entity.pdbx_description
1 polymer ?
#
loop_
_entity_poly.entity_id
_entity_poly.type
_entity_poly.pdbx_seq_one_letter_code
_entity_poly.pdbx_strand_id
1 'polypeptide(L)'
;MASRLSNQYCSLFGVMQRIDSTRSLFNTCLSVEQPLSNSNRKEPGVHFGALETCEATEYDIVTVVTVGEAEMTANITYWSSVLTREQAIAVGRDFRLAISTITEHIR
;
A
#
# COMPACT_ATOMS: atom_id res chain seq x y z
N MET A 1 12.48 0.30 -13.94
CA MET A 1 11.70 1.27 -13.14
C MET A 1 11.78 2.70 -13.67
N ALA A 2 12.95 3.19 -14.11
CA ALA A 2 13.13 4.57 -14.62
C ALA A 2 12.10 5.00 -15.69
N SER A 3 11.77 4.12 -16.64
CA SER A 3 10.80 4.42 -17.71
C SER A 3 9.36 4.61 -17.23
N ARG A 4 8.94 4.00 -16.11
CA ARG A 4 7.58 4.16 -15.56
C ARG A 4 7.42 5.48 -14.83
N LEU A 5 8.41 5.86 -14.04
CA LEU A 5 8.43 7.15 -13.33
C LEU A 5 8.44 8.33 -14.29
N SER A 6 9.19 8.24 -15.40
CA SER A 6 9.17 9.30 -16.43
C SER A 6 7.82 9.49 -17.11
N ASN A 7 6.89 8.52 -17.01
CA ASN A 7 5.55 8.58 -17.61
C ASN A 7 4.44 8.60 -16.56
N GLN A 8 4.74 8.97 -15.30
CA GLN A 8 3.78 8.91 -14.18
C GLN A 8 2.57 9.86 -14.30
N TYR A 9 2.66 10.87 -15.17
CA TYR A 9 1.59 11.87 -15.36
C TYR A 9 0.47 11.42 -16.32
N CYS A 10 0.48 10.15 -16.74
CA CYS A 10 -0.62 9.60 -17.53
C CYS A 10 -1.68 8.97 -16.62
N SER A 11 -2.95 9.28 -16.90
CA SER A 11 -4.07 8.66 -16.18
C SER A 11 -4.17 7.17 -16.51
N LEU A 12 -4.39 6.33 -15.49
CA LEU A 12 -4.62 4.89 -15.66
C LEU A 12 -5.80 4.62 -16.59
N PHE A 13 -6.89 5.39 -16.46
CA PHE A 13 -8.04 5.32 -17.35
C PHE A 13 -7.63 5.59 -18.81
N GLY A 14 -6.79 6.60 -19.04
CA GLY A 14 -6.28 6.91 -20.38
C GLY A 14 -5.39 5.81 -20.96
N VAL A 15 -4.65 5.09 -20.11
CA VAL A 15 -3.89 3.90 -20.53
C VAL A 15 -4.84 2.77 -20.90
N MET A 16 -5.83 2.46 -20.05
CA MET A 16 -6.82 1.40 -20.27
C MET A 16 -7.60 1.60 -21.57
N GLN A 17 -8.03 2.84 -21.84
CA GLN A 17 -8.73 3.18 -23.07
C GLN A 17 -7.86 2.95 -24.32
N ARG A 18 -6.54 3.18 -24.25
CA ARG A 18 -5.63 2.99 -25.39
C ARG A 18 -5.31 1.53 -25.69
N ILE A 19 -5.47 0.64 -24.71
CA ILE A 19 -5.24 -0.80 -24.86
C ILE A 19 -6.54 -1.59 -24.97
N ASP A 20 -7.67 -0.88 -25.16
CA ASP A 20 -9.03 -1.44 -25.23
C ASP A 20 -9.37 -2.40 -24.08
N SER A 21 -8.80 -2.15 -22.89
CA SER A 21 -9.07 -2.98 -21.71
C SER A 21 -10.32 -2.52 -20.99
N THR A 22 -11.33 -3.38 -20.96
CA THR A 22 -12.57 -3.20 -20.18
C THR A 22 -12.49 -3.79 -18.77
N ARG A 23 -11.39 -4.50 -18.46
CA ARG A 23 -11.14 -5.14 -17.16
C ARG A 23 -10.07 -4.39 -16.40
N SER A 24 -10.13 -4.49 -15.06
CA SER A 24 -9.06 -4.00 -14.21
C SER A 24 -7.72 -4.63 -14.62
N LEU A 25 -6.69 -3.81 -14.74
CA LEU A 25 -5.35 -4.26 -15.11
C LEU A 25 -4.63 -4.95 -13.95
N PHE A 26 -5.00 -4.59 -12.73
CA PHE A 26 -4.39 -5.08 -11.51
C PHE A 26 -5.46 -5.30 -10.45
N ASN A 27 -5.34 -6.40 -9.73
CA ASN A 27 -6.19 -6.66 -8.57
C ASN A 27 -5.62 -6.04 -7.28
N THR A 28 -4.34 -5.63 -7.28
CA THR A 28 -3.64 -5.17 -6.08
C THR A 28 -3.01 -3.82 -6.31
N CYS A 29 -3.23 -2.89 -5.38
CA CYS A 29 -2.56 -1.60 -5.33
C CYS A 29 -1.56 -1.56 -4.18
N LEU A 30 -0.36 -1.01 -4.42
CA LEU A 30 0.66 -0.75 -3.41
C LEU A 30 0.95 0.74 -3.39
N SER A 31 0.71 1.38 -2.25
CA SER A 31 1.11 2.77 -1.99
C SER A 31 2.23 2.80 -0.96
N VAL A 32 3.23 3.66 -1.18
CA VAL A 32 4.30 3.91 -0.23
C VAL A 32 4.30 5.39 0.10
N GLU A 33 4.09 5.70 1.37
CA GLU A 33 3.76 7.05 1.84
C GLU A 33 4.62 7.42 3.05
N GLN A 34 4.81 8.73 3.22
CA GLN A 34 5.36 9.28 4.45
C GLN A 34 4.23 9.52 5.45
N PRO A 35 4.48 9.40 6.78
CA PRO A 35 3.51 9.73 7.80
C PRO A 35 2.97 11.15 7.60
N LEU A 36 1.64 11.30 7.68
CA LEU A 36 0.97 12.60 7.57
C LEU A 36 1.32 13.57 8.72
N SER A 37 1.87 13.07 9.82
CA SER A 37 2.36 13.90 10.92
C SER A 37 3.71 13.40 11.44
N ASN A 38 4.63 14.34 11.68
CA ASN A 38 5.88 14.12 12.42
C ASN A 38 5.58 14.04 13.93
N SER A 39 4.49 13.39 14.32
CA SER A 39 4.10 13.31 15.73
C SER A 39 5.04 12.35 16.45
N ASN A 40 6.18 12.89 16.88
CA ASN A 40 6.88 12.35 18.01
C ASN A 40 5.88 12.41 19.17
N ARG A 41 5.16 11.30 19.42
CA ARG A 41 4.10 11.18 20.44
C ARG A 41 4.55 11.57 21.86
N LYS A 42 5.83 11.92 22.02
CA LYS A 42 6.48 12.41 23.24
C LYS A 42 6.30 13.92 23.48
N GLU A 43 5.85 14.70 22.49
CA GLU A 43 5.61 16.14 22.70
C GLU A 43 4.18 16.41 23.22
N PRO A 44 4.01 17.23 24.26
CA PRO A 44 2.69 17.61 24.75
C PRO A 44 1.95 18.44 23.69
N GLY A 45 0.75 18.00 23.28
CA GLY A 45 -0.05 18.68 22.25
C GLY A 45 -1.23 17.86 21.72
N VAL A 46 -1.97 18.45 20.77
CA VAL A 46 -3.03 17.75 20.02
C VAL A 46 -2.40 16.94 18.90
N HIS A 47 -2.70 15.65 18.86
CA HIS A 47 -2.17 14.72 17.85
C HIS A 47 -3.30 14.13 17.03
N PHE A 48 -3.12 14.03 15.71
CA PHE A 48 -4.04 13.34 14.83
C PHE A 48 -3.62 11.88 14.71
N GLY A 49 -4.49 10.97 15.15
CA GLY A 49 -4.34 9.54 14.92
C GLY A 49 -5.17 9.13 13.70
N ALA A 50 -4.54 8.44 12.75
CA ALA A 50 -5.30 7.72 11.73
C ALA A 50 -6.09 6.59 12.41
N LEU A 51 -7.42 6.59 12.27
CA LEU A 51 -8.29 5.55 12.83
C LEU A 51 -8.52 4.47 11.78
N GLU A 52 -9.35 4.76 10.78
CA GLU A 52 -9.60 3.89 9.64
C GLU A 52 -9.95 4.74 8.41
N THR A 53 -9.57 4.26 7.24
CA THR A 53 -10.03 4.76 5.95
C THR A 53 -10.76 3.63 5.24
N CYS A 54 -12.06 3.80 4.99
CA CYS A 54 -12.86 2.84 4.24
C CYS A 54 -13.27 3.48 2.92
N GLU A 55 -12.33 3.54 1.98
CA GLU A 55 -12.63 3.96 0.62
C GLU A 55 -12.95 2.73 -0.23
N ALA A 56 -14.07 2.75 -0.93
CA ALA A 56 -14.37 1.73 -1.92
C ALA A 56 -13.34 1.88 -3.06
N THR A 57 -12.52 0.86 -3.25
CA THR A 57 -11.50 0.84 -4.30
C THR A 57 -11.84 -0.18 -5.38
N GLU A 58 -11.32 0.05 -6.57
CA GLU A 58 -11.37 -0.86 -7.72
C GLU A 58 -10.42 -2.07 -7.59
N TYR A 59 -9.64 -2.12 -6.51
CA TYR A 59 -8.66 -3.17 -6.24
C TYR A 59 -9.22 -4.17 -5.24
N ASP A 60 -8.93 -5.45 -5.46
CA ASP A 60 -9.25 -6.53 -4.54
C ASP A 60 -8.49 -6.39 -3.21
N ILE A 61 -7.24 -5.92 -3.30
CA ILE A 61 -6.32 -5.71 -2.18
C ILE A 61 -5.60 -4.36 -2.34
N VAL A 62 -5.51 -3.58 -1.26
CA VAL A 62 -4.71 -2.36 -1.19
C VAL A 62 -3.73 -2.49 -0.04
N THR A 63 -2.44 -2.36 -0.33
CA THR A 63 -1.39 -2.30 0.68
C THR A 63 -0.84 -0.88 0.76
N VAL A 64 -0.95 -0.23 1.91
CA VAL A 64 -0.35 1.08 2.17
C VAL A 64 0.81 0.89 3.13
N VAL A 65 2.01 1.22 2.67
CA VAL A 65 3.24 1.18 3.46
C VAL A 65 3.58 2.59 3.89
N THR A 66 3.50 2.85 5.19
CA THR A 66 3.91 4.11 5.80
C THR A 66 5.33 3.97 6.35
N VAL A 67 6.26 4.79 5.84
CA VAL A 67 7.67 4.76 6.25
C VAL A 67 7.96 5.93 7.19
N GLY A 68 7.97 5.67 8.49
CA GLY A 68 8.38 6.64 9.51
C GLY A 68 9.89 6.59 9.80
N GLU A 69 10.34 7.48 10.69
CA GLU A 69 11.76 7.56 11.08
C GLU A 69 12.25 6.32 11.85
N ALA A 70 11.39 5.75 12.70
CA ALA A 70 11.74 4.63 13.57
C ALA A 70 11.13 3.29 13.14
N GLU A 71 9.99 3.33 12.45
CA GLU A 71 9.24 2.13 12.09
C GLU A 71 8.58 2.27 10.72
N MET A 72 8.38 1.12 10.07
CA MET A 72 7.62 0.98 8.85
C MET A 72 6.39 0.13 9.13
N THR A 73 5.22 0.62 8.73
CA THR A 73 3.94 -0.06 8.93
C THR A 73 3.30 -0.36 7.59
N ALA A 74 2.85 -1.60 7.39
CA ALA A 74 2.09 -2.00 6.20
C ALA A 74 0.64 -2.32 6.59
N ASN A 75 -0.30 -1.56 6.06
CA ASN A 75 -1.73 -1.76 6.25
C ASN A 75 -2.31 -2.44 5.01
N ILE A 76 -3.06 -3.53 5.20
CA ILE A 76 -3.69 -4.28 4.12
C ILE A 76 -5.21 -4.14 4.24
N THR A 77 -5.80 -3.45 3.27
CA THR A 77 -7.24 -3.35 3.07
C THR A 77 -7.65 -4.35 1.99
N TYR A 78 -8.74 -5.08 2.20
CA TYR A 78 -9.20 -6.12 1.29
C TYR A 78 -10.71 -6.25 1.32
N TRP A 79 -11.29 -6.69 0.21
CA TRP A 79 -12.70 -7.07 0.18
C TRP A 79 -12.90 -8.44 0.82
N SER A 80 -13.92 -8.56 1.67
CA SER A 80 -14.26 -9.83 2.34
C SER A 80 -14.74 -10.92 1.38
N SER A 81 -15.12 -10.55 0.16
CA SER A 81 -15.38 -11.48 -0.95
C SER A 81 -14.11 -12.10 -1.53
N VAL A 82 -12.95 -11.47 -1.32
CA VAL A 82 -11.64 -11.90 -1.86
C VAL A 82 -10.85 -12.66 -0.80
N LEU A 83 -10.74 -12.11 0.42
CA LEU A 83 -9.99 -12.71 1.51
C LEU A 83 -10.81 -12.77 2.80
N THR A 84 -10.64 -13.87 3.53
CA THR A 84 -10.96 -13.95 4.96
C THR A 84 -9.91 -13.22 5.78
N ARG A 85 -10.26 -12.90 7.04
CA ARG A 85 -9.31 -12.25 7.97
C ARG A 85 -8.06 -13.08 8.18
N GLU A 86 -8.21 -14.40 8.30
CA GLU A 86 -7.11 -15.34 8.51
C GLU A 86 -6.17 -15.36 7.31
N GLN A 87 -6.73 -15.34 6.09
CA GLN A 87 -5.94 -15.25 4.86
C GLN A 87 -5.22 -13.90 4.74
N ALA A 88 -5.87 -12.78 5.08
CA ALA A 88 -5.22 -11.48 5.07
C ALA A 88 -4.05 -11.40 6.07
N ILE A 89 -4.20 -12.01 7.26
CA ILE A 89 -3.12 -12.13 8.24
C ILE A 89 -1.96 -12.97 7.67
N ALA A 90 -2.26 -14.07 6.99
CA ALA A 90 -1.24 -14.92 6.37
C ALA A 90 -0.46 -14.15 5.29
N VAL A 91 -1.16 -13.44 4.39
CA VAL A 91 -0.56 -12.58 3.36
C VAL A 91 0.36 -11.54 4.00
N GLY A 92 -0.08 -10.85 5.06
CA GLY A 92 0.74 -9.86 5.75
C GLY A 92 2.00 -10.46 6.39
N ARG A 93 1.92 -11.68 6.94
CA ARG A 93 3.08 -12.40 7.50
C ARG A 93 4.08 -12.79 6.41
N ASP A 94 3.60 -13.32 5.30
CA ASP A 94 4.45 -13.75 4.18
C ASP A 94 5.11 -12.54 3.50
N PHE A 95 4.38 -11.44 3.35
CA PHE A 95 4.92 -10.17 2.84
C PHE A 95 6.07 -9.66 3.71
N ARG A 96 5.89 -9.67 5.04
CA ARG A 96 6.96 -9.29 5.99
C ARG A 96 8.16 -10.22 5.87
N LEU A 97 7.95 -11.54 5.84
CA LEU A 97 9.03 -12.53 5.73
C LEU A 97 9.84 -12.34 4.44
N ALA A 98 9.16 -12.11 3.31
CA ALA A 98 9.81 -11.86 2.02
C ALA A 98 10.71 -10.62 2.09
N ILE A 99 10.23 -9.51 2.68
CA ILE A 99 11.04 -8.31 2.87
C ILE A 99 12.25 -8.59 3.76
N SER A 100 12.06 -9.23 4.92
CA SER A 100 13.15 -9.57 5.85
C SER A 100 14.22 -10.40 5.15
N THR A 101 13.80 -11.44 4.41
CA THR A 101 14.71 -12.30 3.66
C THR A 101 15.52 -11.51 2.64
N ILE A 102 14.89 -10.61 1.88
CA ILE A 102 15.60 -9.75 0.91
C ILE A 102 16.61 -8.85 1.63
N THR A 103 16.22 -8.19 2.73
CA THR A 103 17.08 -7.24 3.45
C THR A 103 18.27 -7.91 4.14
N GLU A 104 18.14 -9.16 4.59
CA GLU A 104 19.25 -9.92 5.17
C GLU A 104 20.32 -10.30 4.12
N HIS A 105 19.94 -10.35 2.84
CA HIS A 105 20.83 -10.74 1.74
C HIS A 105 21.34 -9.56 0.92
N ILE A 106 20.94 -8.33 1.25
CA ILE A 106 21.49 -7.11 0.66
C ILE A 106 22.82 -6.81 1.37
N ARG A 107 23.93 -7.01 0.68
CA ARG A 107 25.28 -6.56 1.07
C ARG A 107 25.53 -5.13 0.65
#